data_AF-A0A8T3NTP0-F1
#
_entry.id   AF-A0A8T3NTP0-F1
#
_cell.length_a   1.000
_cell.length_b   1.000
_cell.length_c   1.000
_cell.angle_alpha   90.00
_cell.angle_beta   90.00
_cell.angle_gamma   90.00
#
_symmetry.space_group_name_H-M   'P 1'
#
loop_
_entity.id
_entity.type
_entity.pdbx_description
1 polymer ?
#
loop_
_entity_poly.entity_id
_entity_poly.type
_entity_poly.pdbx_seq_one_letter_code
_entity_poly.pdbx_strand_id
1 'polypeptide(L)'
;MRRLTGVTIYADQAMTPNLLATSAAGAEFSILSPTETISPDSPIWRAISVVVPAERAVGGHVEIGQRVDLFLSVSIATNVVSETGEFVERPDRANRYQTGESTKITWEDIEVLAIVPDEGLYILKVDLHQAEEINHALASATLGKQFEFSFALRPDGDNRLVDRSGYGETFDRIFQQYNLPIPGIIDQDAYPQPSPEPSFIVPGAGPPVQPAPPAPSTEPSPGQASPEPSPGQATPEPSVGPSGSPAP
;
A
#
# COMPACT_ATOMS: atom_id res chain seq x y z
N MET A 1 -7.35 17.22 25.92
CA MET A 1 -8.60 17.70 25.28
C MET A 1 -8.55 19.23 25.15
N ARG A 2 -8.31 19.74 23.94
CA ARG A 2 -8.16 21.19 23.65
C ARG A 2 -9.44 21.66 22.95
N ARG A 3 -10.04 22.77 23.37
CA ARG A 3 -11.24 23.35 22.73
C ARG A 3 -10.87 24.70 22.10
N LEU A 4 -11.43 24.98 20.93
CA LEU A 4 -11.22 26.22 20.19
C LEU A 4 -12.46 27.13 20.30
N THR A 5 -12.23 28.43 20.35
CA THR A 5 -13.27 29.46 20.48
C THR A 5 -13.55 30.06 19.10
N GLY A 6 -14.82 30.03 18.65
CA GLY A 6 -15.21 30.59 17.35
C GLY A 6 -15.39 32.12 17.36
N VAL A 7 -15.06 32.78 18.46
CA VAL A 7 -15.29 34.22 18.70
C VAL A 7 -14.24 34.74 19.69
N THR A 8 -13.89 36.02 19.59
CA THR A 8 -13.04 36.72 20.56
C THR A 8 -13.70 36.72 21.94
N ILE A 9 -13.04 36.12 22.93
CA ILE A 9 -13.48 36.16 24.34
C ILE A 9 -12.66 37.22 25.07
N TYR A 10 -13.35 38.14 25.76
CA TYR A 10 -12.70 39.14 26.61
C TYR A 10 -12.49 38.61 28.03
N ALA A 11 -11.55 39.20 28.78
CA ALA A 11 -11.39 38.91 30.20
C ALA A 11 -12.72 39.11 30.95
N ASP A 12 -12.96 38.29 31.97
CA ASP A 12 -14.18 38.26 32.79
C ASP A 12 -15.50 37.90 32.06
N GLN A 13 -15.46 37.55 30.76
CA GLN A 13 -16.63 37.04 30.05
C GLN A 13 -16.96 35.61 30.48
N ALA A 14 -18.21 35.39 30.91
CA ALA A 14 -18.69 34.07 31.29
C ALA A 14 -18.64 33.10 30.10
N MET A 15 -17.86 32.02 30.23
CA MET A 15 -17.75 30.96 29.23
C MET A 15 -19.06 30.15 29.15
N THR A 16 -19.95 30.56 28.23
CA THR A 16 -21.14 29.78 27.89
C THR A 16 -20.81 28.73 26.80
N PRO A 17 -21.49 27.58 26.76
CA PRO A 17 -21.23 26.54 25.75
C PRO A 17 -21.30 27.05 24.30
N ASN A 18 -22.12 28.08 24.04
CA ASN A 18 -22.31 28.68 22.73
C ASN A 18 -21.11 29.51 22.23
N LEU A 19 -20.13 29.82 23.10
CA LEU A 19 -18.86 30.47 22.71
C LEU A 19 -17.79 29.45 22.23
N LEU A 20 -18.06 28.16 22.43
CA LEU A 20 -17.19 27.07 21.98
C LEU A 20 -17.70 26.60 20.61
N ALA A 21 -16.85 26.69 19.60
CA ALA A 21 -17.17 26.09 18.31
C ALA A 21 -17.02 24.57 18.45
N THR A 22 -18.13 23.86 18.63
CA THR A 22 -18.13 22.40 18.63
C THR A 22 -17.79 21.90 17.23
N SER A 23 -16.58 21.36 17.06
CA SER A 23 -16.42 20.22 16.15
C SER A 23 -17.48 19.17 16.52
N ALA A 24 -18.02 18.44 15.55
CA ALA A 24 -19.10 17.48 15.77
C ALA A 24 -18.77 16.60 16.99
N ALA A 25 -19.65 16.57 18.00
CA ALA A 25 -19.28 16.25 19.37
C ALA A 25 -18.50 14.92 19.50
N GLY A 26 -17.18 15.02 19.69
CA GLY A 26 -16.25 13.88 19.74
C GLY A 26 -15.14 13.89 18.67
N ALA A 27 -15.23 14.74 17.63
CA ALA A 27 -14.20 14.86 16.61
C ALA A 27 -12.96 15.62 17.12
N GLU A 28 -11.79 14.98 17.03
CA GLU A 28 -10.51 15.54 17.49
C GLU A 28 -9.95 16.65 16.58
N PHE A 29 -10.44 16.74 15.34
CA PHE A 29 -10.04 17.73 14.34
C PHE A 29 -11.25 18.38 13.66
N SER A 30 -11.00 19.45 12.89
CA SER A 30 -11.95 20.12 12.01
C SER A 30 -11.37 20.20 10.61
N ILE A 31 -12.18 19.97 9.58
CA ILE A 31 -11.76 20.10 8.16
C ILE A 31 -11.56 21.59 7.79
N LEU A 32 -12.32 22.47 8.42
CA LEU A 32 -12.21 23.92 8.24
C LEU A 32 -11.34 24.52 9.34
N SER A 33 -10.45 25.43 8.95
CA SER A 33 -9.75 26.30 9.90
C SER A 33 -10.76 27.27 10.58
N PRO A 34 -10.52 27.75 11.82
CA PRO A 34 -11.50 28.58 12.55
C PRO A 34 -11.88 29.90 11.88
N THR A 35 -11.06 30.39 10.95
CA THR A 35 -11.28 31.62 10.16
C THR A 35 -11.76 31.35 8.74
N GLU A 36 -11.93 30.08 8.37
CA GLU A 36 -12.31 29.66 7.02
C GLU A 36 -13.84 29.56 6.91
N THR A 37 -14.40 30.05 5.81
CA THR A 37 -15.86 30.02 5.56
C THR A 37 -16.14 29.32 4.24
N ILE A 38 -17.07 28.38 4.23
CA ILE A 38 -17.55 27.75 2.99
C ILE A 38 -18.41 28.75 2.22
N SER A 39 -17.99 29.06 1.00
CA SER A 39 -18.79 29.70 -0.05
C SER A 39 -19.22 28.66 -1.11
N PRO A 40 -20.18 28.98 -2.01
CA PRO A 40 -20.53 28.12 -3.14
C PRO A 40 -19.36 27.80 -4.08
N ASP A 41 -18.36 28.70 -4.14
CA ASP A 41 -17.16 28.56 -4.97
C ASP A 41 -15.98 27.92 -4.21
N SER A 42 -16.16 27.56 -2.93
CA SER A 42 -15.12 26.89 -2.15
C SER A 42 -14.93 25.44 -2.60
N PRO A 43 -13.70 24.89 -2.57
CA PRO A 43 -13.49 23.47 -2.83
C PRO A 43 -14.35 22.57 -1.94
N ILE A 44 -14.79 21.44 -2.49
CA ILE A 44 -15.58 20.45 -1.76
C ILE A 44 -14.63 19.67 -0.83
N TRP A 45 -14.29 20.26 0.31
CA TRP A 45 -13.29 19.73 1.24
C TRP A 45 -13.66 18.36 1.80
N ARG A 46 -12.64 17.52 1.99
CA ARG A 46 -12.68 16.18 2.58
C ARG A 46 -11.50 16.00 3.53
N ALA A 47 -11.66 15.06 4.46
CA ALA A 47 -10.57 14.52 5.25
C ALA A 47 -10.28 13.11 4.75
N ILE A 48 -9.00 12.80 4.48
CA ILE A 48 -8.54 11.47 4.06
C ILE A 48 -7.41 11.03 4.98
N SER A 49 -7.41 9.76 5.37
CA SER A 49 -6.34 9.14 6.15
C SER A 49 -5.34 8.46 5.23
N VAL A 50 -4.05 8.75 5.40
CA VAL A 50 -2.94 8.04 4.74
C VAL A 50 -1.96 7.51 5.79
N VAL A 51 -1.30 6.40 5.50
CA VAL A 51 -0.20 5.87 6.32
C VAL A 51 1.13 6.32 5.72
N VAL A 52 1.93 7.04 6.50
CA VAL A 52 3.29 7.48 6.17
C VAL A 52 4.18 7.15 7.37
N PRO A 53 5.12 6.20 7.26
CA PRO A 53 6.09 5.92 8.32
C PRO A 53 6.88 7.17 8.74
N ALA A 54 7.28 7.28 10.01
CA ALA A 54 7.91 8.49 10.56
C ALA A 54 9.17 8.91 9.77
N GLU A 55 9.99 7.96 9.34
CA GLU A 55 11.17 8.17 8.49
C GLU A 55 10.84 8.77 7.11
N ARG A 56 9.59 8.62 6.64
CA ARG A 56 9.04 9.22 5.41
C ARG A 56 8.15 10.44 5.67
N ALA A 57 7.88 10.77 6.93
CA ALA A 57 7.16 11.95 7.39
C ALA A 57 8.12 12.97 8.04
N VAL A 58 9.19 13.31 7.34
CA VAL A 58 10.23 14.27 7.79
C VAL A 58 10.79 13.89 9.19
N GLY A 59 11.07 12.60 9.38
CA GLY A 59 11.57 12.06 10.66
C GLY A 59 10.53 12.06 11.79
N GLY A 60 9.24 12.17 11.47
CA GLY A 60 8.15 12.29 12.44
C GLY A 60 7.93 13.71 12.97
N HIS A 61 8.56 14.72 12.36
CA HIS A 61 8.49 16.12 12.79
C HIS A 61 7.40 16.96 12.09
N VAL A 62 6.50 16.32 11.33
CA VAL A 62 5.29 16.97 10.81
C VAL A 62 4.31 17.25 11.97
N GLU A 63 3.81 18.47 12.07
CA GLU A 63 2.86 18.90 13.10
C GLU A 63 1.46 19.20 12.53
N ILE A 64 0.44 19.22 13.39
CA ILE A 64 -0.94 19.57 13.01
C ILE A 64 -1.01 21.05 12.60
N GLY A 65 -1.67 21.32 11.46
CA GLY A 65 -1.79 22.64 10.84
C GLY A 65 -0.65 22.99 9.90
N GLN A 66 0.43 22.20 9.87
CA GLN A 66 1.48 22.36 8.85
C GLN A 66 1.00 21.87 7.49
N ARG A 67 1.71 22.31 6.44
CA ARG A 67 1.42 21.96 5.05
C ARG A 67 2.50 21.05 4.48
N VAL A 68 2.07 20.05 3.72
CA VAL A 68 2.95 19.03 3.15
C VAL A 68 2.65 18.80 1.68
N ASP A 69 3.69 18.44 0.94
CA ASP A 69 3.56 17.89 -0.41
C ASP A 69 3.65 16.36 -0.33
N LEU A 70 2.71 15.68 -0.97
CA LEU A 70 2.54 14.23 -0.92
C LEU A 70 3.18 13.58 -2.14
N PHE A 71 4.27 12.87 -1.90
CA PHE A 71 4.93 12.03 -2.89
C PHE A 71 4.29 10.65 -2.93
N LEU A 72 4.13 10.11 -4.13
CA LEU A 72 3.73 8.74 -4.41
C LEU A 72 4.90 8.02 -5.06
N SER A 73 5.36 6.95 -4.44
CA SER A 73 6.33 6.01 -5.00
C SER A 73 5.61 4.75 -5.45
N VAL A 74 5.88 4.29 -6.68
CA VAL A 74 5.22 3.13 -7.28
C VAL A 74 6.26 2.21 -7.90
N SER A 75 6.17 0.90 -7.63
CA SER A 75 6.99 -0.08 -8.33
C SER A 75 6.34 -0.47 -9.66
N ILE A 76 7.05 -0.24 -10.77
CA ILE A 76 6.58 -0.52 -12.14
C ILE A 76 7.27 -1.79 -12.63
N ALA A 77 6.51 -2.88 -12.77
CA ALA A 77 7.01 -4.17 -13.27
C ALA A 77 6.62 -4.42 -14.73
N THR A 78 7.58 -4.86 -15.56
CA THR A 78 7.35 -5.24 -16.95
C THR A 78 6.86 -6.68 -17.05
N ASN A 79 5.59 -6.83 -17.43
CA ASN A 79 4.95 -8.12 -17.59
C ASN A 79 4.90 -8.50 -19.08
N VAL A 80 5.25 -9.75 -19.39
CA VAL A 80 5.05 -10.36 -20.71
C VAL A 80 3.91 -11.37 -20.64
N VAL A 81 3.10 -11.44 -21.69
CA VAL A 81 2.10 -12.50 -21.83
C VAL A 81 2.82 -13.77 -22.29
N SER A 82 2.70 -14.82 -21.50
CA SER A 82 3.21 -16.16 -21.81
C SER A 82 2.38 -16.85 -22.91
N GLU A 83 2.89 -17.96 -23.46
CA GLU A 83 2.17 -18.76 -24.46
C GLU A 83 0.85 -19.36 -23.92
N THR A 84 0.72 -19.50 -22.60
CA THR A 84 -0.51 -19.93 -21.91
C THR A 84 -1.48 -18.77 -21.61
N GLY A 85 -1.11 -17.52 -21.93
CA GLY A 85 -1.93 -16.33 -21.69
C GLY A 85 -1.76 -15.70 -20.30
N GLU A 86 -0.91 -16.26 -19.45
CA GLU A 86 -0.61 -15.70 -18.11
C GLU A 86 0.38 -14.54 -18.20
N PHE A 87 0.19 -13.53 -17.36
CA PHE A 87 1.17 -12.45 -17.18
C PHE A 87 2.34 -12.97 -16.33
N VAL A 88 3.53 -13.02 -16.93
CA VAL A 88 4.77 -13.37 -16.26
C VAL A 88 5.63 -12.12 -16.20
N GLU A 89 6.04 -11.71 -15.00
CA GLU A 89 7.04 -10.66 -14.85
C GLU A 89 8.35 -11.14 -15.51
N ARG A 90 8.82 -10.37 -16.50
CA ARG A 90 10.09 -10.67 -17.18
C ARG A 90 10.80 -9.36 -17.45
N PRO A 91 12.07 -9.19 -17.01
CA PRO A 91 12.86 -8.04 -17.40
C PRO A 91 13.07 -8.04 -18.92
N ASP A 92 12.91 -6.88 -19.57
CA ASP A 92 13.16 -6.77 -21.01
C ASP A 92 14.66 -6.90 -21.30
N ARG A 93 15.07 -8.06 -21.81
CA ARG A 93 16.45 -8.32 -22.26
C ARG A 93 16.94 -7.34 -23.35
N ALA A 94 16.04 -6.60 -24.01
CA ALA A 94 16.39 -5.56 -24.98
C ALA A 94 16.44 -4.13 -24.37
N ASN A 95 16.17 -3.97 -23.07
CA ASN A 95 16.17 -2.70 -22.33
C ASN A 95 15.31 -1.58 -22.97
N ARG A 96 14.19 -1.95 -23.62
CA ARG A 96 13.22 -1.00 -24.19
C ARG A 96 12.13 -0.64 -23.19
N TYR A 97 11.84 -1.54 -22.26
CA TYR A 97 10.94 -1.31 -21.13
C TYR A 97 11.72 -1.40 -19.82
N GLN A 98 11.72 -0.32 -19.04
CA GLN A 98 12.35 -0.26 -17.72
C GLN A 98 11.37 -0.75 -16.66
N THR A 99 11.84 -1.65 -15.80
CA THR A 99 11.20 -2.03 -14.53
C THR A 99 11.90 -1.27 -13.42
N GLY A 100 11.15 -0.78 -12.43
CA GLY A 100 11.73 -0.13 -11.26
C GLY A 100 10.78 0.83 -10.54
N GLU A 101 11.28 1.43 -9.49
CA GLU A 101 10.55 2.44 -8.71
C GLU A 101 10.49 3.77 -9.47
N SER A 102 9.32 4.41 -9.40
CA SER A 102 9.07 5.76 -9.90
C SER A 102 8.42 6.57 -8.78
N THR A 103 9.04 7.68 -8.39
CA THR A 103 8.60 8.54 -7.30
C THR A 103 8.25 9.92 -7.82
N LYS A 104 6.99 10.36 -7.61
CA LYS A 104 6.51 11.66 -8.08
C LYS A 104 5.76 12.42 -6.99
N ILE A 105 6.03 13.72 -6.88
CA ILE A 105 5.16 14.67 -6.17
C ILE A 105 3.78 14.64 -6.83
N THR A 106 2.78 14.14 -6.09
CA THR A 106 1.46 13.80 -6.67
C THR A 106 0.38 14.80 -6.29
N TRP A 107 0.38 15.24 -5.03
CA TRP A 107 -0.47 16.32 -4.54
C TRP A 107 0.36 17.31 -3.72
N GLU A 108 -0.06 18.57 -3.70
CA GLU A 108 0.69 19.71 -3.16
C GLU A 108 -0.18 20.52 -2.20
N ASP A 109 0.47 21.25 -1.29
CA ASP A 109 -0.19 22.24 -0.40
C ASP A 109 -1.30 21.63 0.49
N ILE A 110 -1.10 20.39 0.95
CA ILE A 110 -2.06 19.66 1.78
C ILE A 110 -1.85 20.01 3.25
N GLU A 111 -2.92 20.41 3.94
CA GLU A 111 -2.93 20.72 5.37
C GLU A 111 -3.14 19.47 6.23
N VAL A 112 -2.30 19.27 7.25
CA VAL A 112 -2.39 18.13 8.18
C VAL A 112 -3.37 18.44 9.31
N LEU A 113 -4.49 17.71 9.37
CA LEU A 113 -5.57 17.93 10.34
C LEU A 113 -5.37 17.18 11.66
N ALA A 114 -4.81 15.97 11.61
CA ALA A 114 -4.52 15.14 12.78
C ALA A 114 -3.42 14.11 12.46
N ILE A 115 -2.80 13.57 13.52
CA ILE A 115 -1.71 12.61 13.46
C ILE A 115 -1.93 11.55 14.55
N VAL A 116 -1.79 10.27 14.21
CA VAL A 116 -1.68 9.15 15.15
C VAL A 116 -0.24 8.66 15.10
N PRO A 117 0.66 9.12 16.01
CA PRO A 117 2.10 8.95 15.84
C PRO A 117 2.55 7.49 15.83
N ASP A 118 1.93 6.65 16.67
CA ASP A 118 2.30 5.24 16.84
C ASP A 118 1.96 4.37 15.61
N GLU A 119 1.06 4.84 14.75
CA GLU A 119 0.60 4.14 13.53
C GLU A 119 1.17 4.77 12.24
N GLY A 120 1.83 5.93 12.33
CA GLY A 120 2.17 6.74 11.16
C GLY A 120 0.94 7.18 10.36
N LEU A 121 -0.23 7.28 11.00
CA LEU A 121 -1.48 7.65 10.32
C LEU A 121 -1.67 9.17 10.36
N TYR A 122 -1.85 9.78 9.19
CA TYR A 122 -2.06 11.21 9.02
C TYR A 122 -3.42 11.47 8.42
N ILE A 123 -4.17 12.41 8.99
CA ILE A 123 -5.45 12.88 8.44
C ILE A 123 -5.18 14.19 7.71
N LEU A 124 -5.49 14.20 6.42
CA LEU A 124 -5.14 15.25 5.47
C LEU A 124 -6.40 15.97 4.99
N LYS A 125 -6.32 17.30 4.89
CA LYS A 125 -7.33 18.15 4.25
C LYS A 125 -7.08 18.21 2.75
N VAL A 126 -8.04 17.73 1.97
CA VAL A 126 -7.96 17.64 0.51
C VAL A 126 -9.28 18.04 -0.12
N ASP A 127 -9.30 18.44 -1.39
CA ASP A 127 -10.55 18.57 -2.14
C ASP A 127 -11.13 17.20 -2.56
N LEU A 128 -12.34 17.18 -3.12
CA LEU A 128 -13.03 15.96 -3.52
C LEU A 128 -12.30 15.18 -4.64
N HIS A 129 -11.66 15.86 -5.59
CA HIS A 129 -10.94 15.22 -6.68
C HIS A 129 -9.67 14.57 -6.16
N GLN A 130 -8.87 15.31 -5.39
CA GLN A 130 -7.71 14.78 -4.67
C GLN A 130 -8.08 13.58 -3.79
N ALA A 131 -9.22 13.66 -3.07
CA ALA A 131 -9.72 12.56 -2.26
C ALA A 131 -10.05 11.30 -3.08
N GLU A 132 -10.61 11.44 -4.29
CA GLU A 132 -10.88 10.31 -5.18
C GLU A 132 -9.57 9.67 -5.68
N GLU A 133 -8.61 10.49 -6.13
CA GLU A 133 -7.32 10.00 -6.63
C GLU A 133 -6.50 9.29 -5.53
N ILE A 134 -6.45 9.84 -4.31
CA ILE A 134 -5.74 9.23 -3.17
C ILE A 134 -6.40 7.90 -2.77
N ASN A 135 -7.74 7.85 -2.73
CA ASN A 135 -8.45 6.59 -2.48
C ASN A 135 -8.20 5.55 -3.59
N HIS A 136 -8.09 5.98 -4.85
CA HIS A 136 -7.74 5.08 -5.95
C HIS A 136 -6.32 4.49 -5.81
N ALA A 137 -5.35 5.29 -5.36
CA ALA A 137 -4.00 4.83 -5.05
C ALA A 137 -4.00 3.83 -3.87
N LEU A 138 -4.69 4.15 -2.78
CA LEU A 138 -4.86 3.26 -1.60
C LEU A 138 -5.52 1.93 -1.97
N ALA A 139 -6.61 1.96 -2.74
CA ALA A 139 -7.28 0.76 -3.22
C ALA A 139 -6.37 -0.08 -4.15
N SER A 140 -5.60 0.58 -5.01
CA SER A 140 -4.64 -0.08 -5.90
C SER A 140 -3.50 -0.77 -5.15
N ALA A 141 -3.09 -0.25 -3.98
CA ALA A 141 -2.10 -0.92 -3.12
C ALA A 141 -2.60 -2.26 -2.56
N THR A 142 -3.92 -2.40 -2.38
CA THR A 142 -4.53 -3.67 -1.94
C THR A 142 -4.51 -4.74 -3.05
N LEU A 143 -4.30 -4.36 -4.31
CA LEU A 143 -4.26 -5.27 -5.48
C LEU A 143 -2.84 -5.80 -5.78
N GLY A 144 -2.00 -5.94 -4.75
CA GLY A 144 -0.66 -6.55 -4.87
C GLY A 144 0.41 -5.64 -5.49
N LYS A 145 0.11 -4.36 -5.72
CA LYS A 145 1.08 -3.35 -6.14
C LYS A 145 1.63 -2.61 -4.93
N GLN A 146 2.94 -2.43 -4.87
CA GLN A 146 3.57 -1.63 -3.83
C GLN A 146 3.47 -0.15 -4.20
N PHE A 147 2.62 0.58 -3.47
CA PHE A 147 2.57 2.04 -3.46
C PHE A 147 2.99 2.52 -2.08
N GLU A 148 3.79 3.57 -2.05
CA GLU A 148 4.28 4.16 -0.80
C GLU A 148 4.12 5.68 -0.83
N PHE A 149 3.73 6.24 0.32
CA PHE A 149 3.60 7.68 0.51
C PHE A 149 4.79 8.24 1.30
N SER A 150 5.18 9.47 0.99
CA SER A 150 6.12 10.26 1.80
C SER A 150 5.79 11.74 1.72
N PHE A 151 6.16 12.50 2.76
CA PHE A 151 5.94 13.94 2.84
C PHE A 151 7.23 14.73 2.61
N ALA A 152 7.12 15.84 1.88
CA ALA A 152 8.00 16.99 2.06
C ALA A 152 7.24 18.07 2.84
N LEU A 153 7.88 18.64 3.87
CA LEU A 153 7.30 19.77 4.61
C LEU A 153 7.38 21.05 3.78
N ARG A 154 6.26 21.74 3.63
CA ARG A 154 6.14 23.00 2.91
C ARG A 154 6.29 24.18 3.87
N PRO A 155 7.14 25.19 3.61
CA PRO A 155 7.29 26.34 4.49
C PRO A 155 6.01 27.17 4.59
N ASP A 156 5.75 27.75 5.77
CA ASP A 156 4.59 28.61 6.00
C ASP A 156 4.57 29.79 5.01
N GLY A 157 3.46 29.93 4.29
CA GLY A 157 3.25 30.97 3.27
C GLY A 157 3.85 30.68 1.89
N ASP A 158 4.46 29.50 1.66
CA ASP A 158 4.96 29.11 0.34
C ASP A 158 3.87 28.59 -0.60
N ASN A 159 3.11 29.52 -1.17
CA ASN A 159 2.00 29.23 -2.08
C ASN A 159 2.45 29.07 -3.56
N ARG A 160 3.73 28.80 -3.84
CA ARG A 160 4.26 28.70 -5.21
C ARG A 160 3.94 27.34 -5.84
N LEU A 161 3.23 27.31 -6.97
CA LEU A 161 3.00 26.07 -7.72
C LEU A 161 4.32 25.52 -8.28
N VAL A 162 4.56 24.21 -8.12
CA VAL A 162 5.71 23.54 -8.73
C VAL A 162 5.37 23.11 -10.16
N ASP A 163 6.27 23.34 -11.12
CA ASP A 163 6.15 22.73 -12.46
C ASP A 163 6.50 21.24 -12.39
N ARG A 164 5.47 20.41 -12.33
CA ARG A 164 5.56 18.95 -12.20
C ARG A 164 5.91 18.21 -13.49
N SER A 165 6.16 18.92 -14.60
CA SER A 165 6.47 18.31 -15.91
C SER A 165 7.81 17.56 -15.92
N GLY A 166 8.81 18.07 -15.20
CA GLY A 166 10.14 17.47 -15.05
C GLY A 166 10.32 16.54 -13.84
N TYR A 167 9.26 16.26 -13.07
CA TYR A 167 9.32 15.40 -11.87
C TYR A 167 8.58 14.07 -12.10
N GLY A 168 9.02 13.02 -11.39
CA GLY A 168 8.48 11.67 -11.56
C GLY A 168 9.24 10.89 -12.62
N GLU A 169 10.50 10.60 -12.31
CA GLU A 169 11.35 9.75 -13.12
C GLU A 169 11.52 8.37 -12.48
N THR A 170 11.76 7.35 -13.31
CA THR A 170 12.20 6.04 -12.83
C THR A 170 13.62 6.15 -12.28
N PHE A 171 13.95 5.30 -11.30
CA PHE A 171 15.29 5.23 -10.69
C PHE A 171 16.43 5.17 -11.72
N ASP A 172 16.25 4.43 -12.82
CA ASP A 172 17.21 4.35 -13.93
C ASP A 172 17.47 5.69 -14.63
N ARG A 173 16.44 6.52 -14.82
CA ARG A 173 16.59 7.84 -15.44
C ARG A 173 17.33 8.81 -14.52
N ILE A 174 17.04 8.75 -13.22
CA ILE A 174 17.81 9.47 -12.19
C ILE A 174 19.28 9.04 -12.26
N PHE A 175 19.56 7.74 -12.38
CA PHE A 175 20.93 7.23 -12.54
C PHE A 175 21.59 7.75 -13.82
N GLN A 176 20.88 7.79 -14.95
CA GLN A 176 21.38 8.38 -16.20
C GLN A 176 21.66 9.89 -16.05
N GLN A 177 20.76 10.63 -15.41
CA GLN A 177 20.87 12.08 -15.19
C GLN A 177 22.10 12.43 -14.34
N TYR A 178 22.38 11.64 -13.29
CA TYR A 178 23.54 11.82 -12.41
C TYR A 178 24.79 11.03 -12.86
N ASN A 179 24.73 10.38 -14.04
CA ASN A 179 25.80 9.55 -14.60
C ASN A 179 26.32 8.46 -13.62
N LEU A 180 25.39 7.90 -12.84
CA LEU A 180 25.62 6.73 -11.99
C LEU A 180 25.53 5.44 -12.84
N PRO A 181 26.33 4.40 -12.54
CA PRO A 181 26.25 3.14 -13.26
C PRO A 181 24.92 2.44 -12.96
N ILE A 182 24.08 2.27 -13.99
CA ILE A 182 22.83 1.50 -13.88
C ILE A 182 23.17 0.04 -13.56
N PRO A 183 22.56 -0.58 -12.54
CA PRO A 183 22.72 -2.01 -12.26
C PRO A 183 22.28 -2.86 -13.47
N GLY A 184 23.21 -3.57 -14.09
CA GLY A 184 22.90 -4.50 -15.18
C GLY A 184 22.37 -5.83 -14.64
N ILE A 185 21.38 -6.40 -15.32
CA ILE A 185 20.91 -7.75 -15.02
C ILE A 185 21.96 -8.75 -15.53
N ILE A 186 22.52 -9.52 -14.60
CA ILE A 186 23.42 -10.63 -14.90
C ILE A 186 22.55 -11.86 -15.22
N ASP A 187 22.76 -12.46 -16.39
CA ASP A 187 22.16 -13.77 -16.69
C ASP A 187 22.87 -14.84 -15.84
N GLN A 188 22.12 -15.49 -14.95
CA GLN A 188 22.66 -16.43 -13.96
C GLN A 188 23.33 -17.66 -14.60
N ASP A 189 22.88 -18.04 -15.81
CA ASP A 189 23.46 -19.12 -16.61
C ASP A 189 24.77 -18.70 -17.30
N ALA A 190 24.97 -17.38 -17.51
CA ALA A 190 26.19 -16.81 -18.09
C ALA A 190 27.19 -16.34 -17.03
N TYR A 191 26.78 -16.22 -15.76
CA TYR A 191 27.70 -15.89 -14.68
C TYR A 191 28.57 -17.10 -14.35
N PRO A 192 29.90 -16.96 -14.32
CA PRO A 192 30.78 -18.08 -13.97
C PRO A 192 30.50 -18.49 -12.54
N GLN A 193 29.80 -19.62 -12.37
CA GLN A 193 29.59 -20.24 -11.07
C GLN A 193 30.96 -20.45 -10.41
N PRO A 194 31.13 -20.13 -9.11
CA PRO A 194 32.38 -20.38 -8.43
C PRO A 194 32.72 -21.86 -8.60
N SER A 195 33.93 -22.13 -9.10
CA SER A 195 34.40 -23.51 -9.27
C SER A 195 34.27 -24.21 -7.92
N PRO A 196 33.64 -25.42 -7.87
CA PRO A 196 33.42 -26.09 -6.59
C PRO A 196 34.76 -26.23 -5.88
N GLU A 197 34.85 -25.67 -4.67
CA GLU A 197 36.11 -25.60 -3.94
C GLU A 197 36.73 -27.00 -3.84
N PRO A 198 38.05 -27.13 -4.08
CA PRO A 198 38.70 -28.43 -4.04
C PRO A 198 38.47 -29.04 -2.66
N SER A 199 37.76 -30.16 -2.63
CA SER A 199 37.40 -30.84 -1.38
C SER A 199 38.67 -31.24 -0.66
N PHE A 200 39.04 -30.50 0.38
CA PHE A 200 40.18 -30.84 1.21
C PHE A 200 39.92 -32.20 1.87
N ILE A 201 40.58 -33.24 1.36
CA ILE A 201 40.65 -34.54 2.03
C ILE A 201 41.39 -34.30 3.34
N VAL A 202 40.65 -34.12 4.44
CA VAL A 202 41.22 -34.04 5.78
C VAL A 202 41.83 -35.39 6.10
N PRO A 203 43.17 -35.52 6.26
CA PRO A 203 43.80 -36.79 6.56
C PRO A 203 43.46 -37.19 8.00
N GLY A 204 42.43 -38.02 8.18
CA GLY A 204 41.94 -38.40 9.50
C GLY A 204 40.47 -38.82 9.57
N ALA A 205 39.66 -38.50 8.55
CA ALA A 205 38.33 -39.09 8.43
C ALA A 205 38.45 -40.59 8.11
N GLY A 206 38.04 -41.45 9.04
CA GLY A 206 37.88 -42.89 8.79
C GLY A 206 36.85 -43.15 7.68
N PRO A 207 36.81 -44.37 7.12
CA PRO A 207 35.91 -44.68 6.01
C PRO A 207 34.45 -44.35 6.38
N PRO A 208 33.68 -43.75 5.46
CA PRO A 208 32.29 -43.42 5.74
C PRO A 208 31.53 -44.69 6.09
N VAL A 209 30.81 -44.67 7.21
CA VAL A 209 29.91 -45.77 7.60
C VAL A 209 28.82 -45.83 6.55
N GLN A 210 28.92 -46.82 5.66
CA GLN A 210 27.93 -47.06 4.62
C GLN A 210 26.58 -47.34 5.28
N PRO A 211 25.52 -46.57 4.98
CA PRO A 211 24.19 -46.88 5.49
C PRO A 211 23.79 -48.28 5.05
N ALA A 212 23.33 -49.12 5.98
CA ALA A 212 22.85 -50.45 5.65
C ALA A 212 21.67 -50.32 4.66
N PRO A 213 21.62 -51.14 3.59
CA PRO A 213 20.50 -51.12 2.66
C PRO A 213 19.20 -51.45 3.42
N PRO A 214 18.07 -50.77 3.11
CA PRO A 214 16.79 -51.08 3.73
C PRO A 214 16.39 -52.53 3.41
N ALA A 215 15.82 -53.21 4.41
CA ALA A 215 15.33 -54.58 4.25
C ALA A 215 14.24 -54.64 3.17
N PRO A 216 14.16 -55.73 2.38
CA PRO A 216 13.20 -55.84 1.30
C PRO A 216 11.77 -55.84 1.86
N SER A 217 10.95 -54.89 1.40
CA SER A 217 9.51 -54.90 1.64
C SER A 217 8.88 -56.15 1.04
N THR A 218 8.17 -56.92 1.85
CA THR A 218 7.39 -58.07 1.41
C THR A 218 6.19 -57.61 0.58
N GLU A 219 6.17 -57.93 -0.72
CA GLU A 219 4.95 -57.89 -1.53
C GLU A 219 3.90 -58.88 -1.01
N PRO A 220 2.63 -58.46 -0.87
CA PRO A 220 1.48 -59.34 -0.99
C PRO A 220 1.02 -59.36 -2.45
N SER A 221 1.15 -60.50 -3.12
CA SER A 221 0.60 -60.73 -4.47
C SER A 221 -0.94 -60.76 -4.48
N PRO A 222 -1.61 -60.53 -5.62
CA PRO A 222 -3.03 -60.18 -5.65
C PRO A 222 -3.97 -61.40 -5.65
N GLY A 223 -5.15 -61.26 -5.02
CA GLY A 223 -6.29 -62.13 -5.29
C GLY A 223 -7.31 -62.29 -4.16
N GLN A 224 -8.41 -61.52 -4.25
CA GLN A 224 -9.81 -61.84 -3.85
C GLN A 224 -10.57 -60.51 -3.74
N ALA A 225 -11.27 -60.08 -4.80
CA ALA A 225 -12.64 -60.48 -5.16
C ALA A 225 -13.70 -59.57 -4.52
N SER A 226 -14.37 -58.77 -5.35
CA SER A 226 -15.55 -57.98 -4.97
C SER A 226 -16.71 -58.86 -4.50
N PRO A 227 -17.70 -58.27 -3.81
CA PRO A 227 -18.97 -58.11 -4.53
C PRO A 227 -19.69 -56.76 -4.29
N GLU A 228 -20.25 -56.21 -5.38
CA GLU A 228 -21.52 -55.44 -5.38
C GLU A 228 -22.69 -56.40 -5.05
N PRO A 229 -23.90 -55.96 -4.58
CA PRO A 229 -24.69 -54.80 -5.05
C PRO A 229 -25.27 -53.97 -3.86
N SER A 230 -26.37 -53.17 -3.88
CA SER A 230 -27.44 -52.85 -4.85
C SER A 230 -28.10 -51.49 -4.49
N PRO A 231 -28.85 -50.81 -5.38
CA PRO A 231 -29.43 -49.47 -5.12
C PRO A 231 -30.88 -49.50 -4.58
N GLY A 232 -31.34 -48.38 -3.98
CA GLY A 232 -32.78 -48.04 -3.97
C GLY A 232 -33.31 -47.15 -2.84
N GLN A 233 -34.32 -46.33 -3.20
CA GLN A 233 -35.30 -45.61 -2.35
C GLN A 233 -34.80 -44.42 -1.50
N ALA A 234 -35.61 -43.37 -1.23
CA ALA A 234 -36.75 -42.77 -1.95
C ALA A 234 -37.07 -41.39 -1.32
N THR A 235 -37.57 -40.43 -2.10
CA THR A 235 -38.09 -39.14 -1.60
C THR A 235 -39.37 -39.34 -0.77
N PRO A 236 -39.72 -38.40 0.12
CA PRO A 236 -40.92 -37.62 -0.18
C PRO A 236 -40.83 -36.11 0.14
N GLU A 237 -41.57 -35.32 -0.64
CA GLU A 237 -41.96 -33.94 -0.35
C GLU A 237 -43.33 -33.96 0.39
N PRO A 238 -43.60 -33.02 1.30
CA PRO A 238 -44.64 -32.00 1.03
C PRO A 238 -44.21 -30.59 1.52
N SER A 239 -44.50 -29.46 0.86
CA SER A 239 -45.72 -28.90 0.23
C SER A 239 -46.50 -27.93 1.14
N VAL A 240 -46.92 -26.80 0.54
CA VAL A 240 -47.87 -25.73 0.98
C VAL A 240 -47.36 -24.59 1.90
N GLY A 241 -47.49 -23.33 1.43
CA GLY A 241 -47.38 -22.06 2.19
C GLY A 241 -48.77 -21.58 2.71
N PRO A 242 -49.24 -20.34 2.48
CA PRO A 242 -48.58 -19.06 2.17
C PRO A 242 -49.09 -17.85 3.02
N SER A 243 -48.35 -16.74 3.06
CA SER A 243 -48.82 -15.35 3.29
C SER A 243 -47.63 -14.39 3.23
N GLY A 244 -47.73 -13.14 2.82
CA GLY A 244 -48.86 -12.36 2.30
C GLY A 244 -48.35 -10.91 2.09
N SER A 245 -48.62 -10.31 0.93
CA SER A 245 -48.01 -9.03 0.51
C SER A 245 -48.92 -7.81 0.88
N PRO A 246 -48.72 -6.58 0.37
CA PRO A 246 -48.00 -5.51 1.06
C PRO A 246 -48.85 -4.24 1.32
N ALA A 247 -48.26 -3.26 2.04
CA ALA A 247 -48.57 -1.81 2.02
C ALA A 247 -50.02 -1.40 2.42
N PRO A 248 -50.27 -0.15 2.87
CA PRO A 248 -49.95 1.10 2.17
C PRO A 248 -48.75 1.89 2.72
#